data_AF-A0A961IIB8-F1
#
_entry.id   AF-A0A961IIB8-F1
#
_cell.length_a   1.000
_cell.length_b   1.000
_cell.length_c   1.000
_cell.angle_alpha   90.00
_cell.angle_beta   90.00
_cell.angle_gamma   90.00
#
_symmetry.space_group_name_H-M   'P 1'
#
loop_
_entity.id
_entity.type
_entity.pdbx_description
1 polymer ?
#
loop_
_entity_poly.entity_id
_entity_poly.type
_entity_poly.pdbx_seq_one_letter_code
_entity_poly.pdbx_strand_id
1 'polypeptide(L)'
;MKVQDVQSLNAMLRSLPCPEDYRPELCIDTFHHPYIELSEKIVLPSVNLISIEPGQAERVLRNVIDHAPAFVSDCNVLPESRPRRESNQLHLVRAHTLSATRPMAVQYLYIFKISMEYLGGAQPDEIRSPARQGISPEVLTNRIYFHARLVPVREIRLEGDCIVDFEPLRLRDALFQ
;
A
#
# COMPACT_ATOMS: atom_id res chain seq x y z
N MET A 1 -5.51 8.82 9.33
CA MET A 1 -4.53 9.94 9.27
C MET A 1 -5.23 11.20 8.76
N LYS A 2 -4.71 12.38 9.06
CA LYS A 2 -5.19 13.64 8.47
C LYS A 2 -4.54 13.88 7.11
N VAL A 3 -5.11 14.78 6.32
CA VAL A 3 -4.58 15.13 4.98
C VAL A 3 -3.15 15.69 5.07
N GLN A 4 -2.84 16.48 6.10
CA GLN A 4 -1.50 17.02 6.35
C GLN A 4 -0.46 15.91 6.62
N ASP A 5 -0.88 14.84 7.31
CA ASP A 5 0.01 13.71 7.60
C ASP A 5 0.39 12.97 6.31
N VAL A 6 -0.61 12.69 5.45
CA VAL A 6 -0.38 11.97 4.19
C VAL A 6 0.35 12.81 3.15
N GLN A 7 0.27 14.14 3.20
CA GLN A 7 1.07 15.01 2.32
C GLN A 7 2.57 14.77 2.49
N SER A 8 3.04 14.62 3.73
CA SER A 8 4.45 14.35 4.03
C SER A 8 4.86 12.96 3.52
N LEU A 9 3.99 11.96 3.69
CA LEU A 9 4.22 10.61 3.16
C LEU A 9 4.23 10.59 1.62
N ASN A 10 3.30 11.29 0.99
CA ASN A 10 3.19 11.40 -0.47
C ASN A 10 4.44 12.06 -1.07
N ALA A 11 5.03 13.04 -0.39
CA ALA A 11 6.28 13.65 -0.82
C ALA A 11 7.43 12.64 -0.94
N MET A 12 7.48 11.63 -0.05
CA MET A 12 8.48 10.56 -0.12
C MET A 12 8.27 9.61 -1.30
N LEU A 13 7.05 9.55 -1.85
CA LEU A 13 6.68 8.61 -2.91
C LEU A 13 6.80 9.20 -4.31
N ARG A 14 6.95 10.53 -4.43
CA ARG A 14 7.03 11.23 -5.72
C ARG A 14 8.35 10.94 -6.44
N SER A 15 8.25 10.58 -7.71
CA SER A 15 9.41 10.46 -8.62
C SER A 15 10.52 9.57 -8.07
N LEU A 16 10.14 8.47 -7.41
CA LEU A 16 11.10 7.50 -6.90
C LEU A 16 11.85 6.86 -8.08
N PRO A 17 13.18 6.72 -8.00
CA PRO A 17 13.92 5.99 -9.02
C PRO A 17 13.46 4.53 -9.00
N CYS A 18 12.91 4.07 -10.12
CA CYS A 18 12.58 2.67 -10.32
C CYS A 18 13.63 2.07 -11.24
N PRO A 19 14.51 1.16 -10.74
CA PRO A 19 15.47 0.49 -11.61
C PRO A 19 14.73 -0.28 -12.70
N GLU A 20 15.16 -0.17 -13.97
CA GLU A 20 14.53 -0.89 -15.10
C GLU A 20 14.61 -2.41 -14.93
N ASP A 21 15.68 -2.88 -14.30
CA ASP A 21 15.93 -4.29 -13.97
C ASP A 21 15.41 -4.70 -12.59
N TYR A 22 14.57 -3.87 -11.96
CA TYR A 22 13.98 -4.23 -10.68
C TYR A 22 13.05 -5.45 -10.85
N ARG A 23 13.38 -6.55 -10.17
CA ARG A 23 12.65 -7.82 -10.19
C ARG A 23 12.49 -8.32 -8.75
N PRO A 24 11.44 -7.91 -8.03
CA PRO A 24 11.17 -8.49 -6.72
C PRO A 24 10.76 -9.93 -6.86
N GLU A 25 11.09 -10.71 -5.83
CA GLU A 25 10.52 -12.03 -5.66
C GLU A 25 9.12 -11.89 -5.06
N LEU A 26 8.11 -12.34 -5.80
CA LEU A 26 6.71 -12.33 -5.38
C LEU A 26 6.32 -13.75 -5.00
N CYS A 27 5.95 -13.93 -3.74
CA CYS A 27 5.64 -15.21 -3.15
C CYS A 27 4.20 -15.25 -2.64
N ILE A 28 3.71 -16.45 -2.36
CA ILE A 28 2.41 -16.70 -1.76
C ILE A 28 2.64 -17.65 -0.57
N ASP A 29 2.08 -17.31 0.60
CA ASP A 29 2.20 -18.17 1.78
C ASP A 29 1.19 -19.34 1.75
N THR A 30 1.24 -20.20 2.76
CA THR A 30 0.34 -21.37 2.88
C THR A 30 -1.14 -21.00 3.06
N PHE A 31 -1.44 -19.73 3.39
CA PHE A 31 -2.78 -19.19 3.55
C PHE A 31 -3.23 -18.36 2.35
N HIS A 32 -2.46 -18.37 1.26
CA HIS A 32 -2.71 -17.64 0.02
C HIS A 32 -2.60 -16.11 0.15
N HIS A 33 -1.82 -15.61 1.10
CA HIS A 33 -1.47 -14.19 1.17
C HIS A 33 -0.24 -13.91 0.30
N PRO A 34 -0.31 -12.98 -0.65
CA PRO A 34 0.86 -12.60 -1.42
C PRO A 34 1.78 -11.70 -0.59
N TYR A 35 3.08 -11.89 -0.77
CA TYR A 35 4.10 -11.05 -0.15
C TYR A 35 5.26 -10.81 -1.11
N ILE A 36 5.94 -9.68 -0.90
CA ILE A 36 7.24 -9.39 -1.50
C ILE A 36 8.29 -9.99 -0.57
N GLU A 37 9.13 -10.88 -1.10
CA GLU A 37 10.28 -11.40 -0.40
C GLU A 37 11.48 -10.48 -0.63
N LEU A 38 12.06 -10.01 0.48
CA LEU A 38 13.18 -9.10 0.50
C LEU A 38 14.49 -9.87 0.63
N SER A 39 15.56 -9.36 0.02
CA SER A 39 16.90 -9.91 0.17
C SER A 39 17.46 -9.76 1.59
N GLU A 40 16.98 -8.78 2.33
CA GLU A 40 17.41 -8.46 3.68
C GLU A 40 16.22 -8.39 4.63
N LYS A 41 16.47 -8.67 5.92
CA LYS A 41 15.44 -8.55 6.95
C LYS A 41 15.28 -7.10 7.37
N ILE A 42 14.03 -6.64 7.39
CA ILE A 42 13.60 -5.34 7.86
C ILE A 42 12.91 -5.46 9.23
N VAL A 43 12.88 -4.36 9.96
CA VAL A 43 12.04 -4.25 11.15
C VAL A 43 10.66 -3.79 10.71
N LEU A 44 9.67 -4.68 10.82
CA LEU A 44 8.27 -4.29 10.76
C LEU A 44 7.89 -3.71 12.12
N PRO A 45 7.57 -2.40 12.21
CA PRO A 45 7.29 -1.76 13.48
C PRO A 45 6.02 -2.33 14.10
N SER A 46 5.94 -2.25 15.42
CA SER A 46 4.66 -2.42 16.13
C SER A 46 3.71 -1.29 15.72
N VAL A 47 2.51 -1.66 15.26
CA VAL A 47 1.51 -0.71 14.77
C VAL A 47 0.17 -0.85 15.47
N ASN A 48 -0.58 0.25 15.55
CA ASN A 48 -1.96 0.19 16.00
C ASN A 48 -2.85 -0.26 14.83
N LEU A 49 -3.58 -1.36 15.02
CA LEU A 49 -4.38 -2.00 13.98
C LEU A 49 -5.74 -1.31 13.73
N ILE A 50 -6.11 -0.38 14.61
CA ILE A 50 -7.34 0.42 14.52
C ILE A 50 -7.06 1.76 13.84
N SER A 51 -5.91 2.36 14.11
CA SER A 51 -5.50 3.64 13.55
C SER A 51 -3.99 3.66 13.34
N ILE A 52 -3.56 3.50 12.09
CA ILE A 52 -2.15 3.60 11.74
C ILE A 52 -1.70 5.05 11.93
N GLU A 53 -0.70 5.24 12.78
CA GLU A 53 -0.11 6.55 13.04
C GLU A 53 0.85 6.96 11.90
N PRO A 54 1.00 8.26 11.59
CA PRO A 54 1.86 8.73 10.50
C PRO A 54 3.30 8.21 10.59
N GLY A 55 3.90 8.22 11.78
CA GLY A 55 5.27 7.71 11.98
C GLY A 55 5.40 6.19 11.79
N GLN A 56 4.32 5.43 12.01
CA GLN A 56 4.31 3.99 11.72
C GLN A 56 4.25 3.74 10.21
N ALA A 57 3.38 4.49 9.52
CA ALA A 57 3.30 4.45 8.06
C ALA A 57 4.64 4.84 7.42
N GLU A 58 5.27 5.91 7.90
CA GLU A 58 6.58 6.37 7.41
C GLU A 58 7.65 5.27 7.52
N ARG A 59 7.79 4.61 8.68
CA ARG A 59 8.76 3.53 8.87
C ARG A 59 8.54 2.37 7.89
N VAL A 60 7.28 1.97 7.67
CA VAL A 60 6.96 0.92 6.71
C VAL A 60 7.23 1.37 5.28
N LEU A 61 6.85 2.60 4.91
CA LEU A 61 7.10 3.13 3.58
C LEU A 61 8.59 3.22 3.27
N ARG A 62 9.45 3.60 4.23
CA ARG A 62 10.91 3.59 4.03
C ARG A 62 11.41 2.21 3.63
N ASN A 63 11.01 1.17 4.36
CA ASN A 63 11.36 -0.21 4.01
C ASN A 63 10.87 -0.58 2.60
N VAL A 64 9.65 -0.19 2.22
CA VAL A 64 9.11 -0.48 0.89
C VAL A 64 9.81 0.33 -0.20
N ILE A 65 10.20 1.58 0.06
CA ILE A 65 10.93 2.43 -0.89
C ILE A 65 12.31 1.84 -1.15
N ASP A 66 13.01 1.41 -0.10
CA ASP A 66 14.38 0.91 -0.21
C ASP A 66 14.43 -0.44 -0.94
N HIS A 67 13.41 -1.28 -0.78
CA HIS A 67 13.43 -2.64 -1.32
C HIS A 67 12.46 -2.90 -2.47
N ALA A 68 11.39 -2.10 -2.61
CA ALA A 68 10.32 -2.26 -3.61
C ALA A 68 9.72 -0.95 -4.15
N PRO A 69 10.56 0.00 -4.62
CA PRO A 69 10.09 1.34 -5.00
C PRO A 69 9.08 1.32 -6.16
N ALA A 70 9.19 0.35 -7.08
CA ALA A 70 8.29 0.22 -8.23
C ALA A 70 6.79 0.13 -7.85
N PHE A 71 6.49 -0.50 -6.71
CA PHE A 71 5.12 -0.69 -6.23
C PHE A 71 4.51 0.59 -5.68
N VAL A 72 5.35 1.51 -5.18
CA VAL A 72 4.89 2.69 -4.44
C VAL A 72 5.26 4.02 -5.09
N SER A 73 6.07 4.02 -6.15
CA SER A 73 6.40 5.23 -6.91
C SER A 73 5.15 5.94 -7.41
N ASP A 74 5.08 7.25 -7.17
CA ASP A 74 3.98 8.13 -7.55
C ASP A 74 2.60 7.72 -6.99
N CYS A 75 2.59 6.86 -5.97
CA CYS A 75 1.38 6.58 -5.22
C CYS A 75 1.07 7.72 -4.23
N ASN A 76 -0.22 7.86 -3.92
CA ASN A 76 -0.75 8.65 -2.83
C ASN A 76 -1.22 7.72 -1.70
N VAL A 77 -0.83 8.00 -0.47
CA VAL A 77 -1.40 7.38 0.73
C VAL A 77 -2.79 7.96 0.96
N LEU A 78 -3.79 7.10 1.09
CA LEU A 78 -5.13 7.53 1.47
C LEU A 78 -5.16 7.90 2.96
N PRO A 79 -5.78 9.04 3.34
CA PRO A 79 -5.91 9.42 4.75
C PRO A 79 -6.82 8.47 5.54
N GLU A 80 -7.76 7.81 4.86
CA GLU A 80 -8.68 6.84 5.43
C GLU A 80 -8.74 5.57 4.54
N SER A 81 -8.72 4.39 5.17
CA SER A 81 -8.83 3.12 4.46
C SER A 81 -10.14 2.99 3.67
N ARG A 82 -10.06 2.30 2.52
CA ARG A 82 -11.18 2.04 1.61
C ARG A 82 -11.24 0.55 1.23
N PRO A 83 -12.17 -0.23 1.81
CA PRO A 83 -13.20 0.13 2.81
C PRO A 83 -12.63 0.46 4.20
N ARG A 84 -13.40 1.21 5.02
CA ARG A 84 -13.00 1.65 6.38
C ARG A 84 -12.62 0.53 7.34
N ARG A 85 -13.16 -0.67 7.12
CA ARG A 85 -12.90 -1.86 7.95
C ARG A 85 -11.48 -2.42 7.81
N GLU A 86 -10.72 -1.98 6.81
CA GLU A 86 -9.33 -2.40 6.56
C GLU A 86 -8.35 -1.40 7.19
N SER A 87 -8.58 -1.04 8.46
CA SER A 87 -7.76 -0.08 9.20
C SER A 87 -6.34 -0.57 9.51
N ASN A 88 -6.15 -1.88 9.43
CA ASN A 88 -4.89 -2.60 9.59
C ASN A 88 -4.00 -2.58 8.33
N GLN A 89 -4.41 -1.87 7.28
CA GLN A 89 -3.68 -1.77 6.03
C GLN A 89 -3.32 -0.33 5.70
N LEU A 90 -2.14 -0.13 5.14
CA LEU A 90 -1.76 1.15 4.54
C LEU A 90 -2.20 1.16 3.07
N HIS A 91 -3.12 2.05 2.72
CA HIS A 91 -3.66 2.13 1.36
C HIS A 91 -2.90 3.16 0.53
N LEU A 92 -2.28 2.68 -0.53
CA LEU A 92 -1.61 3.49 -1.54
C LEU A 92 -2.38 3.42 -2.86
N VAL A 93 -2.54 4.56 -3.51
CA VAL A 93 -3.29 4.68 -4.77
C VAL A 93 -2.56 5.48 -5.83
N ARG A 94 -2.61 5.03 -7.08
CA ARG A 94 -2.03 5.73 -8.22
C ARG A 94 -3.03 5.77 -9.37
N ALA A 95 -3.31 6.97 -9.85
CA ALA A 95 -4.25 7.16 -10.96
C ALA A 95 -3.55 6.89 -12.30
N HIS A 96 -4.24 6.16 -13.17
CA HIS A 96 -3.82 5.88 -14.54
C HIS A 96 -4.95 6.21 -15.49
N THR A 97 -4.68 7.02 -16.51
CA THR A 97 -5.64 7.27 -17.58
C THR A 97 -5.30 6.38 -18.75
N LEU A 98 -6.16 5.41 -19.06
CA LEU A 98 -6.02 4.62 -20.28
C LEU A 98 -6.71 5.37 -21.42
N SER A 99 -5.95 6.22 -22.10
CA SER A 99 -6.38 6.84 -23.36
C SER A 99 -5.96 5.95 -24.51
N ALA A 100 -6.76 4.94 -24.82
CA ALA A 100 -6.59 4.20 -26.06
C ALA A 100 -7.95 3.77 -26.61
N THR A 101 -8.33 4.35 -27.74
CA THR A 101 -9.30 3.83 -28.74
C THR A 101 -10.81 3.94 -28.52
N ARG A 102 -11.31 4.48 -27.39
CA ARG A 102 -12.77 4.71 -27.19
C ARG A 102 -13.10 6.19 -27.01
N PRO A 103 -14.34 6.62 -27.33
CA PRO A 103 -14.74 8.04 -27.23
C PRO A 103 -14.72 8.62 -25.81
N MET A 104 -14.56 7.80 -24.76
CA MET A 104 -14.41 8.27 -23.37
C MET A 104 -13.18 7.64 -22.72
N ALA A 105 -12.29 8.48 -22.17
CA ALA A 105 -11.14 8.04 -21.40
C ALA A 105 -11.61 7.43 -20.08
N VAL A 106 -11.30 6.16 -19.84
CA VAL A 106 -11.59 5.49 -18.57
C VAL A 106 -10.39 5.69 -17.63
N GLN A 107 -10.68 6.22 -16.45
CA GLN A 107 -9.69 6.33 -15.38
C GLN A 107 -9.65 5.02 -14.59
N TYR A 108 -8.43 4.56 -14.33
CA TYR A 108 -8.16 3.44 -13.46
C TYR A 108 -7.35 3.89 -12.26
N LEU A 109 -7.61 3.27 -11.13
CA LEU A 109 -6.86 3.47 -9.90
C LEU A 109 -6.15 2.16 -9.56
N TYR A 110 -4.82 2.21 -9.57
CA TYR A 110 -4.01 1.17 -8.96
C TYR A 110 -4.13 1.33 -7.45
N ILE A 111 -4.57 0.28 -6.76
CA ILE A 111 -4.70 0.22 -5.31
C ILE A 111 -3.72 -0.82 -4.80
N PHE A 112 -2.73 -0.38 -4.04
CA PHE A 112 -1.75 -1.20 -3.36
C PHE A 112 -1.95 -1.06 -1.85
N LYS A 113 -2.20 -2.16 -1.17
CA LYS A 113 -2.44 -2.18 0.27
C LYS A 113 -1.32 -2.96 0.92
N ILE A 114 -0.63 -2.36 1.87
CA ILE A 114 0.39 -3.05 2.67
C ILE A 114 -0.28 -3.53 3.95
N SER A 115 -0.17 -4.82 4.26
CA SER A 115 -0.63 -5.34 5.54
C SER A 115 0.30 -4.86 6.64
N MET A 116 -0.25 -4.17 7.64
CA MET A 116 0.51 -3.72 8.80
C MET A 116 0.48 -4.77 9.93
N GLU A 117 -0.39 -5.78 9.79
CA GLU A 117 -0.40 -6.95 10.66
C GLU A 117 0.78 -7.88 10.35
N TYR A 118 1.32 -8.47 11.39
CA TYR A 118 2.24 -9.58 11.26
C TYR A 118 1.48 -10.85 10.84
N LEU A 119 1.77 -11.36 9.64
CA LEU A 119 1.15 -12.55 9.07
C LEU A 119 2.06 -13.79 9.06
N GLY A 120 3.17 -13.75 9.81
CA GLY A 120 4.13 -14.83 9.90
C GLY A 120 5.47 -14.54 9.21
N GLY A 121 6.35 -15.54 9.21
CA GLY A 121 7.68 -15.48 8.58
C GLY A 121 8.85 -15.17 9.51
N ALA A 122 8.58 -14.74 10.75
CA ALA A 122 9.59 -14.52 11.78
C ALA A 122 9.66 -15.71 12.76
N GLN A 123 10.87 -16.12 13.12
CA GLN A 123 11.17 -17.07 14.18
C GLN A 123 10.91 -16.45 15.58
N PRO A 124 10.77 -17.26 16.65
CA PRO A 124 10.50 -16.72 17.98
C PRO A 124 11.52 -15.69 18.48
N ASP A 125 12.80 -15.86 18.15
CA ASP A 125 13.90 -14.95 18.48
C ASP A 125 13.90 -13.66 17.64
N GLU A 126 13.08 -13.59 16.60
CA GLU A 126 12.91 -12.43 15.72
C GLU A 126 11.76 -11.52 16.14
N ILE A 127 10.97 -11.94 17.14
CA ILE A 127 9.92 -11.13 17.76
C ILE A 127 10.57 -10.22 18.81
N ARG A 128 10.81 -8.96 18.43
CA ARG A 128 11.45 -7.95 19.30
C ARG A 128 10.52 -7.41 20.35
N SER A 129 9.23 -7.32 20.04
CA SER A 129 8.19 -6.95 21.00
C SER A 129 6.93 -7.77 20.76
N PRO A 130 6.33 -8.35 21.82
CA PRO A 130 5.15 -9.19 21.66
C PRO A 130 3.93 -8.37 21.25
N ALA A 131 2.98 -9.04 20.59
CA ALA A 131 1.68 -8.46 20.27
C ALA A 131 0.92 -8.07 21.55
N ARG A 132 0.12 -7.01 21.45
CA ARG A 132 -0.78 -6.56 22.52
C ARG A 132 -2.16 -6.30 21.92
N GLN A 133 -3.18 -6.13 22.75
CA GLN A 133 -4.53 -5.89 22.26
C GLN A 133 -4.56 -4.65 21.33
N GLY A 134 -4.98 -4.86 20.08
CA GLY A 134 -5.05 -3.81 19.06
C GLY A 134 -3.70 -3.34 18.51
N ILE A 135 -2.59 -3.99 18.87
CA ILE A 135 -1.23 -3.60 18.51
C ILE A 135 -0.46 -4.81 17.98
N SER A 136 0.10 -4.71 16.76
CA SER A 136 0.92 -5.76 16.17
C SER A 136 2.27 -5.91 16.89
N PRO A 137 2.90 -7.09 16.85
CA PRO A 137 4.26 -7.24 17.37
C PRO A 137 5.25 -6.41 16.54
N GLU A 138 6.39 -6.05 17.14
CA GLU A 138 7.56 -5.62 16.36
C GLU A 138 8.37 -6.85 15.99
N VAL A 139 8.61 -7.07 14.70
CA VAL A 139 9.27 -8.28 14.20
C VAL A 139 10.37 -7.95 13.21
N LEU A 140 11.41 -8.76 13.22
CA LEU A 140 12.40 -8.82 12.15
C LEU A 140 11.90 -9.82 11.09
N THR A 141 11.72 -9.36 9.84
CA THR A 141 11.14 -10.19 8.77
C THR A 141 11.72 -9.78 7.42
N ASN A 142 11.78 -10.70 6.47
CA ASN A 142 12.11 -10.41 5.07
C ASN A 142 10.85 -10.37 4.18
N ARG A 143 9.65 -10.17 4.75
CA ARG A 143 8.38 -10.24 4.02
C ARG A 143 7.57 -8.96 4.15
N ILE A 144 7.06 -8.46 3.03
CA ILE A 144 6.06 -7.39 2.99
C ILE A 144 4.79 -7.96 2.37
N TYR A 145 3.81 -8.23 3.22
CA TYR A 145 2.50 -8.72 2.78
C TYR A 145 1.69 -7.58 2.16
N PHE A 146 1.04 -7.86 1.04
CA PHE A 146 0.32 -6.84 0.30
C PHE A 146 -0.96 -7.36 -0.35
N HIS A 147 -1.75 -6.44 -0.88
CA HIS A 147 -2.80 -6.71 -1.85
C HIS A 147 -2.77 -5.63 -2.93
N ALA A 148 -2.72 -6.05 -4.20
CA ALA A 148 -2.70 -5.13 -5.34
C ALA A 148 -3.90 -5.38 -6.25
N ARG A 149 -4.52 -4.32 -6.76
CA ARG A 149 -5.54 -4.41 -7.81
C ARG A 149 -5.63 -3.13 -8.63
N LEU A 150 -6.11 -3.26 -9.86
CA LEU A 150 -6.48 -2.13 -10.70
C LEU A 150 -8.01 -2.06 -10.76
N VAL A 151 -8.60 -0.89 -10.47
CA VAL A 151 -10.05 -0.70 -10.51
C VAL A 151 -10.41 0.48 -11.40
N PRO A 152 -11.44 0.37 -12.27
CA PRO A 152 -11.95 1.55 -12.95
C PRO A 152 -12.65 2.46 -11.94
N VAL A 153 -12.51 3.76 -12.10
CA VAL A 153 -13.10 4.76 -11.22
C VAL A 153 -13.92 5.77 -12.03
N ARG A 154 -15.04 6.18 -11.46
CA ARG A 154 -15.89 7.24 -12.01
C ARG A 154 -15.30 8.60 -11.70
N GLU A 155 -14.85 8.76 -10.46
CA GLU A 155 -14.35 10.01 -9.92
C GLU A 155 -13.20 9.71 -8.95
N ILE A 156 -12.20 10.60 -8.95
CA ILE A 156 -11.14 10.67 -7.95
C ILE A 156 -11.30 12.01 -7.24
N ARG A 157 -11.38 12.00 -5.91
CA ARG A 157 -11.48 13.22 -5.10
C ARG A 157 -10.10 13.65 -4.64
N LEU A 158 -9.79 14.92 -4.86
CA LEU A 158 -8.51 15.52 -4.54
C LEU A 158 -8.66 16.62 -3.50
N GLU A 159 -7.68 16.72 -2.60
CA GLU A 159 -7.43 17.92 -1.80
C GLU A 159 -6.00 18.42 -2.12
N GLY A 160 -5.91 19.48 -2.92
CA GLY A 160 -4.65 19.86 -3.58
C GLY A 160 -4.19 18.75 -4.53
N ASP A 161 -2.95 18.29 -4.38
CA ASP A 161 -2.39 17.18 -5.16
C ASP A 161 -2.65 15.80 -4.54
N CYS A 162 -3.34 15.73 -3.40
CA CYS A 162 -3.52 14.48 -2.66
C CYS A 162 -4.82 13.79 -3.03
N ILE A 163 -4.75 12.52 -3.40
CA ILE A 163 -5.95 11.68 -3.52
C ILE A 163 -6.48 11.36 -2.12
N VAL A 164 -7.70 11.81 -1.83
CA VAL A 164 -8.34 11.60 -0.52
C VAL A 164 -9.48 10.58 -0.57
N ASP A 165 -10.11 10.41 -1.75
CA ASP A 165 -11.20 9.45 -1.95
C ASP A 165 -11.37 9.11 -3.43
N PHE A 166 -12.20 8.11 -3.74
CA PHE A 166 -12.55 7.74 -5.10
C PHE A 166 -13.89 6.97 -5.16
N GLU A 167 -14.57 7.05 -6.29
CA GLU A 167 -15.79 6.28 -6.56
C GLU A 167 -15.49 5.15 -7.56
N PRO A 168 -15.50 3.87 -7.14
CA PRO A 168 -15.23 2.76 -8.03
C PRO A 168 -16.39 2.50 -9.00
N LEU A 169 -16.06 2.20 -10.25
CA LEU A 169 -17.00 1.63 -11.23
C LEU A 169 -17.01 0.11 -11.13
N ARG A 170 -18.15 -0.52 -11.44
CA ARG A 170 -18.15 -1.98 -11.66
C ARG A 170 -17.43 -2.24 -12.98
N LEU A 171 -16.59 -3.28 -13.01
CA LEU A 171 -15.80 -3.60 -14.20
C LEU A 171 -16.67 -3.78 -15.46
N ARG A 172 -17.84 -4.43 -15.32
CA ARG A 172 -18.80 -4.57 -16.42
C ARG A 172 -19.25 -3.21 -16.96
N ASP A 173 -19.50 -2.25 -16.07
CA ASP A 173 -19.99 -0.91 -16.44
C ASP A 173 -18.87 -0.08 -17.09
N ALA A 174 -17.59 -0.45 -16.89
CA ALA A 174 -16.44 0.18 -17.54
C ALA A 174 -16.11 -0.44 -18.91
N LEU A 175 -16.42 -1.72 -19.13
CA LEU A 175 -16.11 -2.43 -20.37
C LEU A 175 -17.19 -2.28 -21.46
N PHE A 176 -18.43 -1.98 -21.08
CA PHE A 176 -19.60 -1.88 -21.98
C PHE A 176 -20.16 -0.46 -22.12
N GLN A 177 -19.35 0.57 -21.82
CA GLN A 177 -19.60 1.95 -22.21
C GLN A 177 -19.19 2.21 -23.66
#